data_AF-A0A1X7T6Z0-F1
#
_entry.id   AF-A0A1X7T6Z0-F1
#
_cell.length_a   1.000
_cell.length_b   1.000
_cell.length_c   1.000
_cell.angle_alpha   90.00
_cell.angle_beta   90.00
_cell.angle_gamma   90.00
#
_symmetry.space_group_name_H-M   'P 1'
#
loop_
_entity.id
_entity.type
_entity.pdbx_description
1 polymer ?
#
loop_
_entity_poly.entity_id
_entity_poly.type
_entity_poly.pdbx_seq_one_letter_code
_entity_poly.pdbx_strand_id
1 'polypeptide(L)'
;MLDSVRHGSLTDETIDTLKSCVFKVLVQEKYKELESEGTNPPICLFSKVDACQKINEVMLESLETEKKELACVDVVDESGSTAKFDKKKDKKLEKLKDQQNSWFRNCILISSRL
;
A
#
# COMPACT_ATOMS: atom_id res chain seq x y z
N MET A 1 3.38 7.29 -27.17
CA MET A 1 2.56 7.80 -26.05
C MET A 1 3.39 8.08 -24.79
N LEU A 2 3.78 7.07 -23.99
CA LEU A 2 4.50 7.30 -22.71
C LEU A 2 5.85 8.02 -22.88
N ASP A 3 6.53 7.76 -23.99
CA ASP A 3 7.76 8.46 -24.36
C ASP A 3 7.56 9.99 -24.49
N SER A 4 6.47 10.38 -25.15
CA SER A 4 6.05 11.77 -25.34
C SER A 4 5.68 12.44 -24.01
N VAL A 5 5.01 11.71 -23.10
CA VAL A 5 4.71 12.17 -21.73
C VAL A 5 6.00 12.45 -20.97
N ARG A 6 6.98 11.54 -21.03
CA ARG A 6 8.28 11.69 -20.35
C ARG A 6 9.04 12.93 -20.82
N HIS A 7 8.94 13.26 -22.10
CA HIS A 7 9.60 14.42 -22.70
C HIS A 7 8.77 15.72 -22.63
N GLY A 8 7.57 15.68 -22.05
CA GLY A 8 6.68 16.86 -21.96
C GLY A 8 6.05 17.28 -23.29
N SER A 9 6.13 16.45 -24.33
CA SER A 9 5.57 16.72 -25.65
C SER A 9 4.20 16.06 -25.79
N LEU A 10 3.20 16.61 -25.10
CA LEU A 10 1.83 16.08 -25.11
C LEU A 10 1.08 16.54 -26.36
N THR A 11 0.69 15.60 -27.22
CA THR A 11 -0.26 15.83 -28.32
C THR A 11 -1.70 15.63 -27.84
N ASP A 12 -2.67 16.19 -28.56
CA ASP A 12 -4.10 15.97 -28.28
C ASP A 12 -4.45 14.48 -28.26
N GLU A 13 -3.91 13.70 -29.19
CA GLU A 13 -4.08 12.24 -29.22
C GLU A 13 -3.54 11.55 -27.95
N THR A 14 -2.40 11.99 -27.43
CA THR A 14 -1.82 11.46 -26.18
C THR A 14 -2.72 11.79 -24.99
N ILE A 15 -3.25 13.02 -24.95
CA ILE A 15 -4.16 13.47 -23.90
C ILE A 15 -5.46 12.68 -23.93
N ASP A 16 -6.06 12.49 -25.11
CA ASP A 16 -7.33 11.78 -25.26
C ASP A 16 -7.17 10.29 -24.94
N THR A 17 -6.06 9.69 -25.32
CA THR A 17 -5.74 8.31 -24.92
C THR A 17 -5.67 8.19 -23.40
N LEU A 18 -4.96 9.08 -22.72
CA LEU A 18 -4.87 9.07 -21.25
C LEU A 18 -6.24 9.32 -20.59
N LYS A 19 -7.05 10.25 -21.11
CA LYS A 19 -8.41 10.52 -20.62
C LYS A 19 -9.32 9.30 -20.79
N SER A 20 -9.18 8.53 -21.86
CA SER A 20 -9.96 7.30 -22.06
C SER A 20 -9.66 6.22 -21.01
N CYS A 21 -8.46 6.24 -20.42
CA CYS A 21 -8.05 5.37 -19.32
C CYS A 21 -8.55 5.84 -17.94
N VAL A 22 -9.22 7.01 -17.85
CA VAL A 22 -9.78 7.51 -16.59
C VAL A 22 -11.16 6.91 -16.37
N PHE A 23 -11.27 6.11 -15.32
CA PHE A 23 -12.55 5.55 -14.88
C PHE A 23 -13.28 6.53 -13.96
N LYS A 24 -14.60 6.68 -14.16
CA LYS A 24 -15.50 7.45 -13.29
C LYS A 24 -16.31 6.52 -12.37
N VAL A 25 -15.62 5.69 -11.62
CA VAL A 25 -16.22 4.72 -10.69
C VAL A 25 -15.51 4.80 -9.34
N LEU A 26 -16.08 4.17 -8.31
CA LEU A 26 -15.40 4.07 -7.02
C LEU A 26 -14.18 3.15 -7.14
N VAL A 27 -13.09 3.52 -6.45
CA VAL A 27 -11.84 2.76 -6.49
C VAL A 27 -12.06 1.30 -6.08
N GLN A 28 -12.87 1.03 -5.07
CA GLN A 28 -13.18 -0.33 -4.61
C GLN A 28 -13.89 -1.17 -5.68
N GLU A 29 -14.83 -0.58 -6.41
CA GLU A 29 -15.57 -1.26 -7.47
C GLU A 29 -14.64 -1.61 -8.64
N LYS A 30 -13.83 -0.63 -9.09
CA LYS A 30 -12.86 -0.85 -10.16
C LYS A 30 -11.81 -1.89 -9.79
N TYR A 31 -11.38 -1.89 -8.54
CA TYR A 31 -10.39 -2.82 -8.04
C TYR A 31 -10.91 -4.26 -8.10
N LYS A 32 -12.15 -4.51 -7.65
CA LYS A 32 -12.79 -5.83 -7.74
C LYS A 32 -13.01 -6.28 -9.19
N GLU A 33 -13.41 -5.36 -10.07
CA GLU A 33 -13.54 -5.61 -11.50
C GLU A 33 -12.21 -6.08 -12.09
N LEU A 34 -11.12 -5.35 -11.83
CA LEU A 34 -9.78 -5.69 -12.32
C LEU A 34 -9.22 -6.98 -11.69
N GLU A 35 -9.50 -7.24 -10.42
CA GLU A 35 -9.17 -8.53 -9.80
C GLU A 35 -9.90 -9.70 -10.46
N SER A 36 -11.15 -9.50 -10.90
CA SER A 36 -11.91 -10.55 -11.56
C SER A 36 -11.43 -10.86 -12.99
N GLU A 37 -10.79 -9.90 -13.66
CA GLU A 37 -10.25 -10.04 -15.02
C GLU A 37 -8.84 -10.67 -15.05
N GLY A 38 -8.11 -10.62 -13.93
CA GLY A 38 -6.69 -10.98 -13.86
C GLY A 38 -6.36 -12.08 -12.86
N THR A 39 -5.11 -12.53 -12.86
CA THR A 39 -4.56 -13.47 -11.86
C THR A 39 -3.82 -12.76 -10.72
N ASN A 40 -3.46 -11.48 -10.92
CA ASN A 40 -2.70 -10.69 -9.95
C ASN A 40 -3.56 -9.52 -9.45
N PRO A 41 -3.50 -9.20 -8.14
CA PRO A 41 -4.17 -8.04 -7.61
C PRO A 41 -3.67 -6.74 -8.28
N PRO A 42 -4.56 -5.79 -8.58
CA PRO A 42 -4.17 -4.49 -9.12
C PRO A 42 -3.34 -3.69 -8.11
N ILE A 43 -2.46 -2.83 -8.62
CA ILE A 43 -1.60 -1.95 -7.80
C ILE A 43 -2.06 -0.51 -7.97
N CYS A 44 -2.28 0.18 -6.85
CA CYS A 44 -2.61 1.61 -6.83
C CYS A 44 -1.38 2.44 -6.45
N LEU A 45 -1.12 3.52 -7.20
CA LEU A 45 -0.05 4.47 -6.92
C LEU A 45 -0.64 5.81 -6.51
N PHE A 46 -0.10 6.37 -5.43
CA PHE A 46 -0.53 7.66 -4.88
C PHE A 46 0.67 8.59 -4.75
N SER A 47 0.44 9.89 -4.95
CA SER A 47 1.47 10.92 -4.80
C SER A 47 1.79 11.25 -3.34
N LYS A 48 0.90 10.91 -2.39
CA LYS A 48 1.05 11.19 -0.96
C LYS A 48 0.75 9.96 -0.13
N VAL A 49 1.45 9.86 1.00
CA VAL A 49 1.31 8.77 1.97
C VAL A 49 -0.09 8.75 2.60
N ASP A 50 -0.67 9.90 2.92
CA ASP A 50 -2.01 9.98 3.55
C ASP A 50 -3.11 9.42 2.65
N ALA A 51 -3.03 9.67 1.33
CA ALA A 51 -3.95 9.11 0.36
C ALA A 51 -3.79 7.58 0.23
N CYS A 52 -2.54 7.10 0.22
CA CYS A 52 -2.23 5.67 0.23
C CYS A 52 -2.78 4.98 1.47
N GLN A 53 -2.57 5.58 2.65
CA GLN A 53 -3.05 5.06 3.92
C GLN A 53 -4.58 4.92 3.93
N LYS A 54 -5.31 5.99 3.56
CA LYS A 54 -6.79 5.98 3.51
C LYS A 54 -7.33 4.87 2.62
N ILE A 55 -6.74 4.68 1.43
CA ILE A 55 -7.17 3.62 0.53
C ILE A 55 -6.81 2.23 1.08
N ASN A 56 -5.62 2.07 1.65
CA ASN A 56 -5.22 0.80 2.25
C ASN A 56 -6.16 0.40 3.40
N GLU A 57 -6.56 1.34 4.25
CA GLU A 57 -7.54 1.11 5.32
C GLU A 57 -8.89 0.68 4.75
N VAL A 58 -9.43 1.41 3.77
CA VAL A 58 -10.70 1.11 3.09
C VAL A 58 -10.68 -0.27 2.41
N MET A 59 -9.57 -0.63 1.79
CA MET A 59 -9.40 -1.95 1.16
C MET A 59 -9.29 -3.06 2.21
N LEU A 60 -8.48 -2.85 3.26
CA LEU A 60 -8.32 -3.78 4.37
C LEU A 60 -9.65 -4.03 5.10
N GLU A 61 -10.49 -3.00 5.22
CA GLU A 61 -11.82 -3.11 5.82
C GLU A 61 -12.78 -3.96 5.02
N SER A 62 -12.62 -4.00 3.70
CA SER A 62 -13.46 -4.80 2.80
C SER A 62 -13.12 -6.29 2.78
N LEU A 63 -11.99 -6.69 3.38
CA LEU A 63 -11.59 -8.10 3.47
C LEU A 63 -12.37 -8.80 4.58
N GLU A 64 -12.88 -10.00 4.28
CA GLU A 64 -13.62 -10.85 5.24
C GLU A 64 -12.70 -11.57 6.25
N THR A 65 -11.39 -11.28 6.24
CA THR A 65 -10.41 -11.95 7.08
C THR A 65 -10.27 -11.30 8.45
N GLU A 66 -9.84 -12.08 9.45
CA GLU A 66 -9.56 -11.58 10.79
C GLU A 66 -8.43 -10.54 10.74
N LYS A 67 -8.75 -9.30 11.12
CA LYS A 67 -7.78 -8.20 11.20
C LYS A 67 -6.92 -8.40 12.45
N LYS A 68 -5.61 -8.38 12.27
CA LYS A 68 -4.64 -8.43 13.36
C LYS A 68 -4.05 -7.04 13.57
N GLU A 69 -4.35 -6.43 14.70
CA GLU A 69 -3.73 -5.18 15.09
C GLU A 69 -2.34 -5.42 15.68
N LEU A 70 -1.36 -4.66 15.19
CA LEU A 70 0.00 -4.65 15.69
C LEU A 70 0.30 -3.23 16.16
N ALA A 71 0.42 -3.05 17.48
CA ALA A 71 0.84 -1.79 18.05
C ALA A 71 2.32 -1.53 17.74
N CYS A 72 2.65 -0.31 17.33
CA CYS A 72 4.04 0.15 17.27
C CYS A 72 4.63 0.13 18.69
N VAL A 73 5.80 -0.49 18.85
CA VAL A 73 6.46 -0.68 20.15
C VAL A 73 7.60 0.32 20.35
N ASP A 74 7.92 1.12 19.34
CA ASP A 74 9.03 2.06 19.40
C ASP A 74 8.66 3.25 20.30
N VAL A 75 9.17 3.22 21.53
CA VAL A 75 9.30 4.42 22.36
C VAL A 75 10.50 5.18 21.80
N VAL A 76 10.26 6.11 20.88
CA VAL A 76 11.25 7.10 20.50
C VAL A 76 11.22 8.16 21.58
N ASP A 77 12.24 8.16 22.45
CA ASP A 77 12.40 9.28 23.38
C ASP A 77 12.83 10.55 22.62
N GLU A 78 12.76 11.71 23.26
CA GLU A 78 13.10 13.01 22.65
C GLU A 78 14.54 13.07 22.09
N SER A 79 15.40 12.08 22.43
CA SER A 79 16.77 11.97 21.89
C SER A 79 16.86 11.24 20.56
N GLY A 80 15.75 10.72 20.02
CA GLY A 80 15.74 9.86 18.84
C GLY A 80 16.26 8.45 19.13
N SER A 81 16.37 8.05 20.40
CA SER A 81 16.78 6.71 20.80
C SER A 81 15.54 5.82 20.94
N THR A 82 15.54 4.66 20.29
CA THR A 82 14.54 3.62 20.54
C THR A 82 14.84 3.01 21.90
N ALA A 83 14.11 3.43 22.94
CA ALA A 83 14.29 2.89 24.28
C ALA A 83 13.95 1.39 24.27
N LYS A 84 14.99 0.57 24.47
CA LYS A 84 15.02 -0.90 24.65
C LYS A 84 13.75 -1.64 24.18
N PHE A 85 13.82 -2.09 22.92
CA PHE A 85 12.95 -3.08 22.29
C PHE A 85 12.50 -4.18 23.28
N ASP A 86 11.20 -4.30 23.51
CA ASP A 86 10.62 -5.30 24.43
C ASP A 86 10.68 -6.70 23.80
N LYS A 87 11.65 -7.49 24.24
CA LYS A 87 11.96 -8.86 23.78
C LYS A 87 10.77 -9.83 23.84
N LYS A 88 9.72 -9.52 24.61
CA LYS A 88 8.48 -10.32 24.67
C LYS A 88 7.57 -10.09 23.46
N LYS A 89 7.61 -8.89 22.87
CA LYS A 89 6.80 -8.51 21.69
C LYS A 89 7.46 -8.95 20.38
N ASP A 90 8.79 -9.04 20.34
CA ASP A 90 9.54 -9.64 19.21
C ASP A 90 9.10 -11.06 18.90
N LYS A 91 8.96 -11.90 19.92
CA LYS A 91 8.53 -13.30 19.75
C LYS A 91 7.12 -13.41 19.14
N LYS A 92 6.26 -12.41 19.31
CA LYS A 92 4.91 -12.39 18.71
C LYS A 92 4.98 -11.95 17.25
N LEU A 93 5.82 -10.96 16.94
CA LEU A 93 6.09 -10.50 15.58
C LEU A 93 6.81 -11.58 14.74
N GLU A 94 7.79 -12.28 15.32
CA GLU A 94 8.57 -13.33 14.67
C GLU A 94 7.69 -14.54 14.33
N LYS A 95 6.81 -14.96 15.25
CA LYS A 95 5.79 -15.99 14.98
C LYS A 95 4.82 -15.60 13.86
N LEU A 96 4.48 -14.31 13.74
CA LEU A 96 3.64 -13.81 12.63
C LEU A 96 4.42 -13.76 11.31
N LYS A 97 5.71 -13.39 11.35
CA LYS A 97 6.63 -13.38 10.18
C LYS A 97 6.93 -14.77 9.64
N ASP A 98 6.83 -15.81 10.48
CA ASP A 98 6.96 -17.20 10.07
C ASP A 98 5.63 -17.77 9.54
N GLN A 99 4.50 -17.16 9.90
CA GLN A 99 3.16 -17.52 9.40
C GLN A 99 2.75 -16.82 8.10
N GLN A 100 3.39 -15.69 7.73
CA GLN A 100 3.02 -14.91 6.54
C GLN A 100 4.14 -14.84 5.49
N ASN A 101 3.76 -14.96 4.22
CA ASN A 101 4.64 -14.97 3.04
C ASN A 101 5.63 -13.78 3.00
N SER A 102 6.76 -13.98 2.31
CA SER A 102 7.82 -13.00 2.05
C SER A 102 7.33 -11.58 1.72
N TRP A 103 6.20 -11.46 1.00
CA TRP A 103 5.59 -10.18 0.64
C TRP A 103 5.16 -9.31 1.83
N PHE A 104 4.59 -9.90 2.89
CA PHE A 104 4.24 -9.19 4.12
C PHE A 104 5.47 -8.59 4.81
N ARG A 105 6.65 -9.22 4.69
CA ARG A 105 7.88 -8.73 5.30
C ARG A 105 8.31 -7.36 4.74
N ASN A 106 8.12 -7.13 3.44
CA ASN A 106 8.48 -5.86 2.81
C ASN A 106 7.50 -4.73 3.15
N CYS A 107 6.19 -4.99 3.21
CA CYS A 107 5.20 -3.96 3.55
C CYS A 107 5.33 -3.45 5.00
N ILE A 108 5.64 -4.34 5.96
CA ILE A 108 5.87 -3.95 7.36
C ILE A 108 7.14 -3.09 7.48
N LEU A 109 8.24 -3.48 6.82
CA LEU A 109 9.51 -2.75 6.85
C LEU A 109 9.41 -1.32 6.28
N ILE A 110 8.56 -1.11 5.27
CA ILE A 110 8.35 0.21 4.67
C ILE A 110 7.56 1.12 5.62
N SER A 111 6.57 0.58 6.33
CA SER A 111 5.71 1.38 7.24
C SER A 111 6.41 1.82 8.52
N SER A 112 7.46 1.11 8.96
CA SER A 112 8.24 1.49 10.16
C SER A 112 9.43 2.41 9.87
N ARG A 113 9.74 2.68 8.59
CA ARG A 113 10.89 3.52 8.18
C ARG A 113 10.49 4.88 7.60
N LEU A 114 9.20 5.09 7.35
CA LEU A 114 8.60 6.37 6.97
C LEU A 114 8.04 7.07 8.22
#